data_AF-A0A377ZJ71-F1
#
_entry.id   AF-A0A377ZJ71-F1
#
_cell.length_a   1.000
_cell.length_b   1.000
_cell.length_c   1.000
_cell.angle_alpha   90.00
_cell.angle_beta   90.00
_cell.angle_gamma   90.00
#
_symmetry.space_group_name_H-M   'P 1'
#
loop_
_entity.id
_entity.type
_entity.pdbx_description
1 polymer ?
#
loop_
_entity_poly.entity_id
_entity_poly.type
_entity_poly.pdbx_seq_one_letter_code
_entity_poly.pdbx_strand_id
1 'polypeptide(L)' 'MKIAHFALWTQQLDVQARFWVDFFAASINEKYLSQTNPALPPILLLSTTRW' A
#
# COMPACT_ATOMS: atom_id res chain seq x y z
N MET A 1 10.83 3.53 -16.93
CA MET A 1 9.72 4.06 -16.13
C MET A 1 9.75 3.37 -14.77
N LYS A 2 9.90 4.12 -13.67
CA LYS A 2 9.87 3.58 -12.30
C LYS A 2 8.48 3.75 -11.72
N ILE A 3 7.86 2.65 -11.28
CA ILE A 3 6.58 2.72 -10.56
C ILE A 3 6.93 2.75 -9.07
N ALA A 4 6.78 3.92 -8.44
CA ALA A 4 7.19 4.13 -7.05
C ALA A 4 6.10 3.82 -6.02
N HIS A 5 4.82 3.84 -6.43
CA HIS A 5 3.68 3.68 -5.53
C HIS A 5 2.57 2.84 -6.16
N PHE A 6 2.07 1.88 -5.39
CA PHE A 6 0.87 1.11 -5.72
C PHE A 6 -0.16 1.30 -4.61
N ALA A 7 -1.38 1.70 -5.00
CA ALA A 7 -2.53 1.77 -4.13
C ALA A 7 -3.50 0.65 -4.55
N LEU A 8 -3.62 -0.40 -3.73
CA LEU A 8 -4.60 -1.46 -3.96
C LEU A 8 -5.74 -1.36 -2.95
N TRP A 9 -6.96 -1.55 -3.45
CA TRP A 9 -8.13 -1.74 -2.62
C TRP A 9 -8.24 -3.23 -2.25
N THR A 10 -8.13 -3.55 -0.97
CA THR A 10 -8.31 -4.91 -0.46
C THR A 10 -8.99 -4.88 0.91
N GLN A 11 -9.81 -5.88 1.19
CA GLN A 11 -10.38 -6.11 2.52
C GLN A 11 -9.33 -6.69 3.50
N GLN A 12 -8.24 -7.26 2.97
CA GLN A 12 -7.19 -7.93 3.73
C GLN A 12 -5.87 -7.16 3.58
N LEU A 13 -5.80 -5.99 4.21
CA LEU A 13 -4.65 -5.10 4.13
C LEU A 13 -3.38 -5.79 4.63
N ASP A 14 -3.41 -6.52 5.76
CA ASP A 14 -2.24 -7.17 6.34
C ASP A 14 -1.63 -8.27 5.45
N VAL A 15 -2.48 -9.06 4.78
CA VAL A 15 -2.05 -10.13 3.87
C VAL A 15 -1.36 -9.54 2.65
N GLN A 16 -1.92 -8.46 2.12
CA GLN A 16 -1.37 -7.78 0.97
C GLN A 16 -0.06 -7.05 1.33
N ALA A 17 -0.01 -6.41 2.51
CA ALA A 17 1.20 -5.79 3.02
C ALA A 17 2.36 -6.79 3.07
N ARG A 18 2.12 -7.97 3.65
CA ARG A 18 3.09 -9.07 3.71
C ARG A 18 3.53 -9.54 2.33
N PHE A 19 2.60 -9.76 1.41
CA PHE A 19 2.94 -10.13 0.04
C PHE A 19 3.92 -9.14 -0.61
N TRP A 20 3.66 -7.83 -0.48
CA TRP A 20 4.53 -6.82 -1.08
C TRP A 20 5.88 -6.66 -0.38
N VAL A 21 5.92 -6.80 0.95
CA VAL A 21 7.17 -6.85 1.71
C VAL A 21 7.99 -8.07 1.30
N ASP A 22 7.40 -9.26 1.29
CA ASP A 22 8.11 -10.51 1.06
C ASP A 22 8.55 -10.68 -0.40
N PHE A 23 7.68 -10.33 -1.34
CA PHE A 23 7.92 -10.56 -2.77
C PHE A 23 8.74 -9.45 -3.43
N PHE A 24 8.46 -8.19 -3.07
CA PHE A 24 9.08 -7.02 -3.72
C PHE A 24 10.11 -6.30 -2.84
N ALA A 25 10.32 -6.73 -1.59
CA ALA A 25 11.07 -5.97 -0.58
C ALA A 25 10.51 -4.54 -0.42
N ALA A 26 9.20 -4.38 -0.60
CA ALA A 26 8.53 -3.10 -0.46
C ALA A 26 8.44 -2.70 1.01
N SER A 27 8.46 -1.39 1.27
CA SER A 27 8.17 -0.84 2.59
C SER A 27 6.69 -0.48 2.65
N ILE A 28 6.02 -0.93 3.71
CA ILE A 28 4.66 -0.46 4.02
C ILE A 28 4.81 0.93 4.61
N ASN A 29 4.27 1.93 3.92
CA ASN A 29 4.26 3.30 4.38
C ASN A 29 3.02 3.57 5.24
N GLU A 30 2.80 4.82 5.62
CA GLU A 30 1.64 5.21 6.42
C GLU A 30 0.32 4.81 5.75
N LYS A 31 -0.62 4.32 6.56
CA LYS A 31 -1.97 3.95 6.12
C LYS A 31 -2.66 5.21 5.61
N TYR A 32 -3.06 5.22 4.34
CA TYR A 32 -3.77 6.35 3.77
C TYR A 32 -5.22 6.35 4.26
N LEU A 33 -5.57 7.42 4.96
CA LEU A 33 -6.92 7.76 5.34
C LEU A 33 -7.37 8.92 4.47
N SER A 34 -8.46 8.73 3.73
CA SER A 34 -9.04 9.80 2.92
C SER A 34 -9.60 10.90 3.82
N GLN A 35 -9.00 12.10 3.72
CA GLN A 35 -9.47 13.27 4.46
C GLN A 35 -10.79 13.83 3.92
N THR A 36 -11.08 13.62 2.63
CA THR A 36 -12.27 14.15 1.93
C THR A 36 -13.49 13.23 1.93
N ASN A 37 -13.31 11.94 2.24
CA ASN A 37 -14.43 11.00 2.33
C ASN A 37 -14.16 9.96 3.42
N PRO A 38 -14.63 10.19 4.66
CA PRO A 38 -14.34 9.33 5.82
C PRO A 38 -14.94 7.92 5.72
N ALA A 39 -15.90 7.71 4.82
CA ALA A 39 -16.53 6.41 4.60
C ALA A 39 -15.69 5.47 3.71
N LEU A 40 -14.62 5.96 3.08
CA LEU A 40 -13.71 5.10 2.33
C LEU A 40 -12.85 4.28 3.31
N PRO A 41 -12.75 2.95 3.10
CA PRO A 41 -11.83 2.13 3.85
C PRO A 41 -10.39 2.60 3.65
N PRO A 42 -9.58 2.58 4.72
CA PRO A 42 -8.19 2.96 4.61
C PRO A 42 -7.41 1.99 3.70
N ILE A 43 -6.49 2.51 2.92
CA ILE A 43 -5.63 1.74 2.00
C ILE A 43 -4.17 1.80 2.47
N LEU A 44 -3.38 0.79 2.10
CA LEU A 44 -1.95 0.78 2.38
C LEU A 44 -1.20 1.43 1.20
N LEU A 45 -0.40 2.45 1.51
CA LEU A 45 0.60 2.97 0.58
C LEU A 45 1.84 2.09 0.67
N LEU A 46 2.19 1.47 -0.43
CA LEU A 46 3.41 0.67 -0.57
C LEU A 46 4.42 1.46 -1.40
N SER A 47 5.65 1.54 -0.91
CA SER A 47 6.77 2.13 -1.65
C SER A 47 7.84 1.06 -1.86
N THR A 48 8.36 0.96 -3.08
CA THR A 48 9.50 0.08 -3.41
C THR A 48 10.69 0.93 -3.81
N THR A 49 11.84 0.70 -3.17
CA THR A 49 13.14 1.28 -3.55
C THR A 49 13.92 0.39 -4.51
N ARG A 50 13.44 -0.83 -4.75
CA ARG A 50 13.94 -1.68 -5.84
C ARG A 50 13.28 -1.19 -7.12
N TRP A 51 14.11 -0.91 -8.14
CA TRP A 51 13.87 -0.31 -9.46
C TRP A 51 14.17 1.18 -9.57
#